data_AF-A0A6N9QC03-F1
#
_entry.id   AF-A0A6N9QC03-F1
#
_cell.length_a   1.000
_cell.length_b   1.000
_cell.length_c   1.000
_cell.angle_alpha   90.00
_cell.angle_beta   90.00
_cell.angle_gamma   90.00
#
_symmetry.space_group_name_H-M   'P 1'
#
loop_
_entity.id
_entity.type
_entity.pdbx_description
1 polymer ?
#
loop_
_entity_poly.entity_id
_entity_poly.type
_entity_poly.pdbx_seq_one_letter_code
_entity_poly.pdbx_strand_id
1 'polypeptide(L)'
;MSYDCRHCKTSGYRGHLSEAAYRIGYATLDPESGEEFSFNDTVGEQTAETGFRKANAIQGANIIQAYGGGICQVSTTLFIPALYSGLDIPERWCHNYVSSYAEPGMDAAVAWGGLDFRIVNNKKYPIVLQVTYANGQLTASIWGTKTEKSSVKVETQVLNSSGETLDVQTIRKISFPDNENAVI
;
A
#
# COMPACT_ATOMS: atom_id res chain seq x y z
N MET A 1 13.39 -8.35 -10.53
CA MET A 1 12.11 -7.97 -11.16
C MET A 1 11.63 -6.72 -10.45
N SER A 2 10.95 -5.79 -11.13
CA SER A 2 10.29 -4.65 -10.48
C SER A 2 8.80 -4.69 -10.76
N TYR A 3 8.01 -4.49 -9.70
CA TYR A 3 6.58 -4.18 -9.81
C TYR A 3 6.41 -2.73 -9.40
N ASP A 4 5.97 -1.92 -10.33
CA ASP A 4 5.83 -0.48 -10.15
C ASP A 4 4.36 -0.11 -10.12
N CYS A 5 3.94 0.64 -9.10
CA CYS A 5 2.68 1.36 -9.13
C CYS A 5 2.98 2.85 -9.17
N ARG A 6 2.45 3.51 -10.19
CA ARG A 6 2.40 4.96 -10.29
C ARG A 6 0.95 5.36 -10.09
N HIS A 7 0.62 5.90 -8.92
CA HIS A 7 -0.70 6.48 -8.69
C HIS A 7 -0.63 7.98 -8.42
N CYS A 8 -1.46 8.68 -9.20
CA CYS A 8 -1.90 10.07 -9.11
C CYS A 8 -0.85 11.20 -9.34
N LYS A 9 -1.13 12.02 -10.36
CA LYS A 9 -0.73 13.43 -10.38
C LYS A 9 -1.52 14.13 -9.27
N THR A 10 -0.91 14.38 -8.13
CA THR A 10 -1.52 15.22 -7.10
C THR A 10 -1.32 16.68 -7.49
N SER A 11 -2.42 17.44 -7.68
CA SER A 11 -2.33 18.89 -7.81
C SER A 11 -2.05 19.50 -6.43
N GLY A 12 -1.04 20.37 -6.37
CA GLY A 12 -0.64 21.09 -5.16
C GLY A 12 0.47 20.38 -4.36
N TYR A 13 1.37 21.18 -3.80
CA TYR A 13 2.48 20.72 -2.95
C TYR A 13 1.94 20.02 -1.68
N ARG A 14 2.04 18.69 -1.60
CA ARG A 14 1.60 17.90 -0.45
C ARG A 14 2.79 17.48 0.41
N GLY A 15 3.38 18.45 1.13
CA GLY A 15 4.57 18.23 1.97
C GLY A 15 4.47 17.06 2.97
N HIS A 16 3.26 16.66 3.36
CA HIS A 16 3.03 15.47 4.21
C HIS A 16 3.18 14.14 3.46
N LEU A 17 2.82 14.06 2.17
CA LEU A 17 3.05 12.85 1.37
C LEU A 17 4.53 12.68 1.07
N SER A 18 5.24 13.78 0.83
CA SER A 18 6.70 13.74 0.66
C SER A 18 7.40 13.30 1.93
N GLU A 19 6.94 13.73 3.11
CA GLU A 19 7.52 13.32 4.39
C GLU A 19 7.35 11.81 4.62
N ALA A 20 6.14 11.27 4.42
CA ALA A 20 5.92 9.83 4.56
C ALA A 20 6.69 9.00 3.53
N ALA A 21 6.71 9.44 2.27
CA ALA A 21 7.51 8.80 1.23
C ALA A 21 9.01 8.85 1.56
N TYR A 22 9.49 9.95 2.14
CA TYR A 22 10.88 10.10 2.58
C TYR A 22 11.23 9.14 3.72
N ARG A 23 10.35 8.98 4.70
CA ARG A 23 10.55 8.06 5.84
C ARG A 23 10.60 6.61 5.42
N ILE A 24 9.76 6.22 4.46
CA ILE A 24 9.84 4.88 3.88
C ILE A 24 11.10 4.77 3.03
N GLY A 25 11.32 5.72 2.12
CA GLY A 25 12.48 5.84 1.24
C GLY A 25 12.83 4.52 0.56
N TYR A 26 13.70 3.76 1.23
CA TYR A 26 14.00 2.37 0.94
C TYR A 26 13.92 1.55 2.23
N ALA A 27 13.08 0.51 2.25
CA ALA A 27 13.08 -0.49 3.30
C ALA A 27 13.50 -1.84 2.70
N THR A 28 14.52 -2.48 3.28
CA THR A 28 14.94 -3.82 2.87
C THR A 28 14.31 -4.83 3.81
N LEU A 29 13.65 -5.85 3.25
CA LEU A 29 13.13 -6.97 4.03
C LEU A 29 13.94 -8.22 3.68
N ASP A 30 14.73 -8.68 4.63
CA ASP A 30 15.51 -9.92 4.50
C ASP A 30 14.64 -11.12 4.93
N PRO A 31 14.46 -12.14 4.07
CA PRO A 31 13.62 -13.28 4.41
C PRO A 31 14.13 -14.12 5.59
N GLU A 32 15.43 -14.06 5.93
CA GLU A 32 16.01 -14.83 7.03
C GLU A 32 15.83 -14.14 8.39
N SER A 33 15.60 -12.82 8.39
CA SER A 33 15.43 -12.03 9.61
C SER A 33 14.08 -12.25 10.30
N GLY A 34 13.07 -12.68 9.54
CA GLY A 34 11.67 -12.68 9.99
C GLY A 34 11.09 -11.27 10.19
N GLU A 35 11.80 -10.23 9.77
CA GLU A 35 11.35 -8.84 9.85
C GLU A 35 10.16 -8.59 8.92
N GLU A 36 9.30 -7.70 9.37
CA GLU A 36 8.18 -7.20 8.61
C GLU A 36 8.31 -5.69 8.45
N PHE A 37 7.73 -5.18 7.37
CA PHE A 37 7.45 -3.77 7.25
C PHE A 37 6.12 -3.48 7.92
N SER A 38 6.09 -2.56 8.89
CA SER A 38 4.89 -1.88 9.36
C SER A 38 4.89 -0.44 8.85
N PHE A 39 3.78 0.00 8.27
CA PHE A 39 3.65 1.38 7.81
C PHE A 39 3.71 2.33 8.99
N ASN A 40 2.97 2.06 10.07
CA ASN A 40 2.98 2.89 11.26
C ASN A 40 4.37 2.95 11.89
N ASP A 41 5.05 1.82 12.11
CA ASP A 41 6.39 1.85 12.73
C ASP A 41 7.43 2.58 11.88
N THR A 42 7.31 2.49 10.55
CA THR A 42 8.23 3.17 9.62
C THR A 42 7.95 4.66 9.51
N VAL A 43 6.68 5.04 9.35
CA VAL A 43 6.28 6.43 9.08
C VAL A 43 6.12 7.22 10.39
N GLY A 44 5.76 6.57 11.49
CA GLY A 44 5.54 7.19 12.79
C GLY A 44 4.27 8.04 12.85
N GLU A 45 3.98 8.57 14.03
CA GLU A 45 2.85 9.47 14.27
C GLU A 45 2.89 10.70 13.37
N GLN A 46 1.75 11.11 12.81
CA GLN A 46 1.65 12.30 11.99
C GLN A 46 1.30 13.54 12.83
N THR A 47 2.32 14.30 13.24
CA THR A 47 2.19 15.54 14.02
C THR A 47 3.02 16.67 13.39
N ALA A 48 2.92 17.88 13.94
CA ALA A 48 3.77 18.99 13.49
C ALA A 48 5.25 18.71 13.81
N GLU A 49 5.50 18.12 14.98
CA GLU A 49 6.82 17.80 15.52
C GLU A 49 7.52 16.73 14.70
N THR A 50 6.76 15.79 14.14
CA THR A 50 7.25 14.80 13.19
C THR A 50 7.25 15.31 11.75
N GLY A 51 7.15 16.63 11.53
CA GLY A 51 7.32 17.24 10.20
C GLY A 51 6.11 17.11 9.28
N PHE A 52 5.01 16.52 9.74
CA PHE A 52 3.78 16.45 8.97
C PHE A 52 3.08 17.80 8.96
N ARG A 53 2.40 18.09 7.84
CA ARG A 53 1.59 19.28 7.67
C ARG A 53 0.11 18.93 7.71
N LYS A 54 -0.70 19.89 8.15
CA LYS A 54 -2.16 19.76 8.05
C LYS A 54 -2.58 19.73 6.58
N ALA A 55 -3.50 18.84 6.27
CA ALA A 55 -4.14 18.71 4.98
C ALA A 55 -5.56 18.18 5.14
N ASN A 56 -6.33 18.21 4.06
CA ASN A 56 -7.65 17.60 4.03
C ASN A 56 -7.52 16.10 4.29
N ALA A 57 -8.22 15.62 5.30
CA ALA A 57 -8.46 14.21 5.58
C ALA A 57 -9.97 13.95 5.52
N ILE A 58 -10.34 12.72 5.20
CA ILE A 58 -11.73 12.28 5.19
C ILE A 58 -11.99 11.55 6.51
N GLN A 59 -13.01 11.98 7.24
CA GLN A 59 -13.50 11.30 8.45
C GLN A 59 -15.01 11.12 8.34
N GLY A 60 -15.44 9.88 8.10
CA GLY A 60 -16.81 9.60 7.72
C GLY A 60 -17.18 10.34 6.44
N ALA A 61 -18.27 11.11 6.47
CA ALA A 61 -18.71 11.94 5.35
C ALA A 61 -18.07 13.35 5.30
N ASN A 62 -17.23 13.70 6.28
CA ASN A 62 -16.71 15.06 6.43
C ASN A 62 -15.26 15.18 5.97
N ILE A 63 -14.93 16.32 5.37
CA ILE A 63 -13.55 16.74 5.14
C ILE A 63 -13.09 17.54 6.37
N ILE A 64 -12.05 17.06 7.03
CA ILE A 64 -11.44 17.72 8.19
C ILE A 64 -9.99 18.12 7.88
N GLN A 65 -9.43 19.04 8.66
CA GLN A 65 -8.00 19.34 8.63
C GLN A 65 -7.27 18.49 9.67
N ALA A 66 -6.37 17.62 9.21
CA ALA A 66 -5.56 16.75 10.08
C ALA A 66 -4.10 16.74 9.61
N TYR A 67 -3.18 16.56 10.56
CA TYR A 67 -1.79 16.28 10.23
C TYR A 67 -1.69 14.95 9.48
N GLY A 68 -0.94 14.94 8.38
CA GLY A 68 -0.87 13.75 7.52
C GLY A 68 -2.15 13.47 6.73
N GLY A 69 -3.08 14.43 6.60
CA GLY A 69 -4.28 14.24 5.80
C GLY A 69 -3.97 13.73 4.38
N GLY A 70 -4.50 12.56 4.01
CA GLY A 70 -4.20 11.90 2.75
C GLY A 70 -3.08 10.86 2.79
N ILE A 71 -2.52 10.55 3.97
CA ILE A 71 -1.45 9.54 4.16
C ILE A 71 -1.81 8.15 3.60
N CYS A 72 -3.09 7.77 3.62
CA CYS A 72 -3.55 6.50 3.05
C CYS A 72 -3.24 6.35 1.55
N GLN A 73 -2.96 7.44 0.83
CA GLN A 73 -2.46 7.36 -0.55
C GLN A 73 -1.08 6.70 -0.61
N VAL A 74 -0.24 6.88 0.41
CA VAL A 74 1.11 6.29 0.48
C VAL A 74 1.04 4.80 0.76
N SER A 75 0.30 4.39 1.78
CA SER A 75 0.07 2.97 2.06
C SER A 75 -0.60 2.27 0.87
N THR A 76 -1.61 2.87 0.26
CA THR A 76 -2.27 2.32 -0.94
C THR A 76 -1.34 2.20 -2.14
N THR A 77 -0.50 3.21 -2.37
CA THR A 77 0.45 3.19 -3.48
C THR A 77 1.49 2.09 -3.29
N LEU A 78 1.93 1.81 -2.05
CA LEU A 78 2.83 0.71 -1.73
C LEU A 78 2.15 -0.67 -1.69
N PHE A 79 0.87 -0.72 -1.30
CA PHE A 79 0.07 -1.94 -1.26
C PHE A 79 -0.09 -2.60 -2.63
N ILE A 80 -0.39 -1.80 -3.66
CA ILE A 80 -0.61 -2.32 -5.01
C ILE A 80 0.58 -3.16 -5.52
N PRO A 81 1.83 -2.65 -5.58
CA PRO A 81 2.96 -3.44 -6.04
C PRO A 81 3.28 -4.60 -5.07
N ALA A 82 3.01 -4.48 -3.77
CA ALA A 82 3.14 -5.61 -2.82
C ALA A 82 2.18 -6.76 -3.16
N LEU A 83 0.94 -6.41 -3.49
CA LEU A 83 -0.08 -7.35 -3.93
C LEU A 83 0.36 -8.07 -5.22
N TYR A 84 0.81 -7.32 -6.23
CA TYR A 84 1.27 -7.88 -7.51
C TYR A 84 2.61 -8.62 -7.42
N SER A 85 3.45 -8.33 -6.42
CA SER A 85 4.68 -9.07 -6.13
C SER A 85 4.42 -10.39 -5.39
N GLY A 86 3.17 -10.65 -4.98
CA GLY A 86 2.79 -11.84 -4.23
C GLY A 86 3.47 -11.93 -2.86
N LEU A 87 3.73 -10.78 -2.23
CA LEU A 87 4.25 -10.72 -0.86
C LEU A 87 3.15 -11.07 0.16
N ASP A 88 3.54 -11.49 1.35
CA ASP A 88 2.56 -11.71 2.41
C ASP A 88 2.16 -10.37 3.01
N ILE A 89 0.87 -10.19 3.22
CA ILE A 89 0.26 -8.95 3.72
C ILE A 89 -0.56 -9.34 4.95
N PRO A 90 0.08 -9.51 6.13
CA PRO A 90 -0.60 -9.99 7.33
C PRO A 90 -1.65 -9.00 7.85
N GLU A 91 -1.51 -7.71 7.53
CA GLU A 91 -2.49 -6.70 7.90
C GLU A 91 -2.73 -5.72 6.74
N ARG A 92 -4.01 -5.58 6.39
CA ARG A 92 -4.51 -4.56 5.47
C ARG A 92 -5.96 -4.26 5.81
N TRP A 93 -6.27 -2.97 5.87
CA TRP A 93 -7.63 -2.47 6.03
C TRP A 93 -8.08 -1.74 4.77
N CYS A 94 -9.36 -1.83 4.42
CA CYS A 94 -9.96 -0.97 3.41
C CYS A 94 -10.69 0.19 4.09
N HIS A 95 -10.88 1.29 3.35
CA HIS A 95 -11.81 2.32 3.76
C HIS A 95 -13.25 1.81 3.64
N ASN A 96 -14.16 2.38 4.41
CA ASN A 96 -15.61 2.19 4.27
C ASN A 96 -16.22 3.02 3.13
N TYR A 97 -15.38 3.50 2.20
CA TYR A 97 -15.76 4.27 1.01
C TYR A 97 -14.79 3.96 -0.14
N VAL A 98 -15.23 4.19 -1.38
CA VAL A 98 -14.34 4.04 -2.55
C VAL A 98 -13.43 5.27 -2.64
N SER A 99 -12.14 5.06 -2.41
CA SER A 99 -11.13 6.10 -2.51
C SER A 99 -10.97 6.60 -3.96
N SER A 100 -10.78 7.91 -4.16
CA SER A 100 -10.62 8.49 -5.50
C SER A 100 -9.29 8.11 -6.20
N TYR A 101 -8.42 7.37 -5.52
CA TYR A 101 -7.05 7.05 -5.93
C TYR A 101 -6.78 5.54 -5.97
N ALA A 102 -7.81 4.71 -5.82
CA ALA A 102 -7.73 3.26 -5.97
C ALA A 102 -9.07 2.69 -6.43
N GLU A 103 -9.02 1.58 -7.16
CA GLU A 103 -10.23 0.82 -7.45
C GLU A 103 -10.83 0.23 -6.16
N PRO A 104 -12.15 -0.04 -6.12
CA PRO A 104 -12.76 -0.71 -4.99
C PRO A 104 -12.00 -1.99 -4.61
N GLY A 105 -11.72 -2.18 -3.31
CA GLY A 105 -10.97 -3.34 -2.83
C GLY A 105 -9.45 -3.26 -3.02
N MET A 106 -8.92 -2.21 -3.66
CA MET A 106 -7.49 -2.04 -3.97
C MET A 106 -6.77 -0.96 -3.13
N ASP A 107 -7.32 -0.61 -1.97
CA ASP A 107 -6.80 0.41 -1.07
C ASP A 107 -6.23 -0.16 0.25
N ALA A 108 -5.32 0.56 0.89
CA ALA A 108 -4.83 0.23 2.22
C ALA A 108 -4.98 1.44 3.15
N ALA A 109 -5.93 1.37 4.08
CA ALA A 109 -6.16 2.38 5.11
C ALA A 109 -5.18 2.22 6.27
N VAL A 110 -4.66 3.33 6.78
CA VAL A 110 -3.76 3.39 7.93
C VAL A 110 -4.17 4.53 8.86
N ALA A 111 -3.99 4.33 10.15
CA ALA A 111 -4.23 5.31 11.19
C ALA A 111 -3.27 5.03 12.35
N TRP A 112 -2.49 6.05 12.75
CA TRP A 112 -1.56 5.92 13.86
C TRP A 112 -2.27 5.42 15.14
N GLY A 113 -1.66 4.44 15.82
CA GLY A 113 -2.21 3.83 17.03
C GLY A 113 -3.41 2.89 16.80
N GLY A 114 -3.75 2.60 15.54
CA GLY A 114 -4.88 1.74 15.17
C GLY A 114 -4.58 0.91 13.92
N LEU A 115 -5.18 1.30 12.78
CA LEU A 115 -5.08 0.57 11.52
C LEU A 115 -3.65 0.61 10.96
N ASP A 116 -3.11 -0.54 10.58
CA ASP A 116 -1.79 -0.61 9.97
C ASP A 116 -1.82 -1.29 8.59
N PHE A 117 -0.73 -1.13 7.85
CA PHE A 117 -0.44 -1.87 6.63
C PHE A 117 0.90 -2.56 6.78
N ARG A 118 0.89 -3.90 6.77
CA ARG A 118 2.07 -4.72 7.02
C ARG A 118 2.42 -5.60 5.85
N ILE A 119 3.73 -5.78 5.61
CA ILE A 119 4.28 -6.63 4.55
C ILE A 119 5.34 -7.54 5.15
N VAL A 120 5.29 -8.82 4.81
CA VAL A 120 6.32 -9.82 5.13
C VAL A 120 6.96 -10.33 3.84
N ASN A 121 8.28 -10.46 3.85
CA ASN A 121 9.01 -11.06 2.74
C ASN A 121 8.95 -12.59 2.80
N ASN A 122 8.05 -13.18 2.01
CA ASN A 122 7.89 -14.62 1.85
C ASN A 122 8.76 -15.21 0.72
N LYS A 123 9.73 -14.45 0.19
CA LYS A 123 10.63 -14.90 -0.90
C LYS A 123 11.90 -15.55 -0.32
N LYS A 124 12.68 -16.18 -1.19
CA LYS A 124 14.00 -16.75 -0.85
C LYS A 124 15.16 -15.77 -1.01
N TYR A 125 14.86 -14.49 -1.23
CA TYR A 125 15.84 -13.44 -1.46
C TYR A 125 15.36 -12.13 -0.84
N PRO A 126 16.28 -11.22 -0.47
CA PRO A 126 15.92 -9.89 -0.01
C PRO A 126 15.11 -9.12 -1.04
N ILE A 127 14.17 -8.31 -0.54
CA ILE A 127 13.42 -7.37 -1.36
C ILE A 127 13.64 -5.95 -0.83
N VAL A 128 13.50 -4.97 -1.72
CA VAL A 128 13.52 -3.56 -1.35
C VAL A 128 12.19 -2.93 -1.71
N LEU A 129 11.51 -2.40 -0.70
CA LEU A 129 10.37 -1.52 -0.85
C LEU A 129 10.91 -0.11 -1.09
N GLN A 130 10.52 0.52 -2.18
CA GLN A 130 10.89 1.89 -2.50
C GLN A 130 9.64 2.73 -2.63
N VAL A 131 9.61 3.87 -1.95
CA VAL A 131 8.55 4.88 -2.12
C VAL A 131 9.17 6.24 -2.35
N THR A 132 8.70 6.95 -3.38
CA THR A 132 9.20 8.27 -3.74
C THR A 132 8.06 9.24 -4.03
N TYR A 133 8.28 10.51 -3.70
CA TYR A 133 7.39 11.60 -4.08
C TYR A 133 8.20 12.67 -4.81
N ALA A 134 7.96 12.81 -6.11
CA ALA A 134 8.67 13.78 -6.95
C ALA A 134 7.71 14.37 -7.98
N ASN A 135 7.85 15.67 -8.26
CA ASN A 135 7.05 16.38 -9.27
C ASN A 135 5.52 16.21 -9.08
N GLY A 136 5.06 16.15 -7.82
CA GLY A 136 3.65 15.95 -7.50
C GLY A 136 3.14 14.51 -7.72
N GLN A 137 4.04 13.55 -7.95
CA GLN A 137 3.71 12.16 -8.22
C GLN A 137 4.29 11.25 -7.13
N LEU A 138 3.44 10.38 -6.60
CA LEU A 138 3.81 9.33 -5.67
C LEU A 138 4.04 8.03 -6.44
N THR A 139 5.18 7.39 -6.22
CA THR A 139 5.55 6.14 -6.88
C THR A 139 6.03 5.15 -5.83
N ALA A 140 5.55 3.91 -5.93
CA ALA A 140 6.09 2.80 -5.17
C ALA A 140 6.56 1.69 -6.09
N SER A 141 7.68 1.09 -5.74
CA SER A 141 8.34 0.03 -6.49
C SER A 141 8.83 -1.04 -5.52
N ILE A 142 8.68 -2.30 -5.91
CA ILE A 142 9.28 -3.42 -5.19
C ILE A 142 10.36 -4.04 -6.05
N TRP A 143 11.57 -4.02 -5.52
CA TRP A 143 12.76 -4.58 -6.17
C TRP A 143 13.12 -5.90 -5.52
N GLY A 144 13.52 -6.85 -6.34
CA GLY A 144 14.02 -8.13 -5.87
C GLY A 144 14.71 -8.90 -6.98
N THR A 145 15.17 -10.10 -6.66
CA THR A 145 15.84 -10.97 -7.63
C THR A 145 14.85 -11.43 -8.70
N LYS A 146 15.26 -11.33 -9.98
CA LYS A 146 14.46 -11.89 -11.07
C LYS A 146 14.62 -13.41 -11.07
N THR A 147 13.61 -14.12 -10.60
CA THR A 147 13.50 -15.58 -10.67
C THR A 147 12.38 -15.96 -11.65
N GLU A 148 12.56 -17.03 -12.45
CA GLU A 148 11.51 -17.61 -13.32
C GLU A 148 10.28 -18.07 -12.49
N LYS A 149 9.07 -18.32 -13.02
CA LYS A 149 8.08 -17.44 -13.68
C LYS A 149 6.76 -17.46 -12.88
N SER A 150 6.78 -17.21 -11.57
CA SER A 150 5.49 -17.11 -10.86
C SER A 150 4.70 -15.94 -11.42
N SER A 151 3.46 -16.16 -11.86
CA SER A 151 2.58 -15.09 -12.30
C SER A 151 1.58 -14.76 -11.19
N VAL A 152 1.35 -13.48 -10.97
CA VAL A 152 0.34 -12.98 -10.05
C VAL A 152 -0.74 -12.33 -10.88
N LYS A 153 -1.98 -12.81 -10.75
CA LYS A 153 -3.16 -12.18 -11.31
C LYS A 153 -4.03 -11.69 -10.17
N VAL A 154 -4.37 -10.41 -10.18
CA VAL A 154 -5.31 -9.81 -9.24
C VAL A 154 -6.63 -9.60 -9.97
N GLU A 155 -7.72 -10.07 -9.37
CA GLU A 155 -9.07 -9.90 -9.88
C GLU A 155 -9.94 -9.30 -8.77
N THR A 156 -10.67 -8.24 -9.09
CA THR A 156 -11.64 -7.62 -8.17
C THR A 156 -13.04 -7.94 -8.67
N GLN A 157 -13.91 -8.40 -7.77
CA GLN A 157 -15.31 -8.71 -8.05
C GLN A 157 -16.22 -7.96 -7.08
N VAL A 158 -17.25 -7.29 -7.61
CA VAL A 158 -18.34 -6.74 -6.79
C VAL A 158 -19.32 -7.89 -6.53
N LEU A 159 -19.42 -8.32 -5.28
CA LEU A 159 -20.31 -9.39 -4.85
C LEU A 159 -21.75 -8.89 -4.69
N ASN A 160 -21.90 -7.68 -4.15
CA ASN A 160 -23.19 -7.03 -3.95
C ASN A 160 -23.05 -5.51 -4.10
N SER A 161 -24.12 -4.88 -4.57
CA SER A 161 -24.26 -3.44 -4.65
C SER A 161 -25.69 -3.10 -4.22
N SER A 162 -25.82 -2.45 -3.07
CA SER A 162 -27.13 -2.03 -2.54
C SER A 162 -27.05 -0.59 -2.06
N GLY A 163 -27.82 0.29 -2.71
CA GLY A 163 -27.75 1.73 -2.46
C GLY A 163 -26.33 2.26 -2.65
N GLU A 164 -25.74 2.81 -1.59
CA GLU A 164 -24.38 3.36 -1.57
C GLU A 164 -23.32 2.36 -1.06
N THR A 165 -23.71 1.14 -0.70
CA THR A 165 -22.81 0.11 -0.17
C THR A 165 -22.33 -0.83 -1.27
N LEU A 166 -21.03 -1.13 -1.28
CA LEU A 166 -20.39 -2.08 -2.18
C LEU A 166 -19.69 -3.18 -1.37
N ASP A 167 -20.07 -4.43 -1.62
CA ASP A 167 -19.33 -5.59 -1.14
C ASP A 167 -18.38 -6.04 -2.24
N VAL A 168 -17.08 -5.96 -1.97
CA VAL A 168 -16.03 -6.21 -2.96
C VAL A 168 -15.07 -7.26 -2.46
N GLN A 169 -14.75 -8.22 -3.32
CA GLN A 169 -13.73 -9.23 -3.09
C GLN A 169 -12.58 -9.04 -4.07
N THR A 170 -11.36 -8.86 -3.54
CA THR A 170 -10.13 -8.87 -4.32
C THR A 170 -9.43 -10.20 -4.13
N ILE A 171 -9.30 -10.96 -5.21
CA ILE A 171 -8.67 -12.27 -5.23
C ILE A 171 -7.29 -12.14 -5.87
N ARG A 172 -6.26 -12.58 -5.16
CA ARG A 172 -4.90 -12.71 -5.68
C ARG A 172 -4.63 -14.17 -6.03
N LYS A 173 -4.52 -14.47 -7.32
CA LYS A 173 -4.16 -15.81 -7.82
C LYS A 173 -2.66 -15.83 -8.12
N ILE A 174 -1.93 -16.74 -7.48
CA ILE A 174 -0.50 -16.95 -7.71
C ILE A 174 -0.33 -18.29 -8.43
N SER A 175 0.30 -18.28 -9.60
CA SER A 175 0.59 -19.50 -10.36
C SER A 175 2.09 -19.72 -10.42
N PHE A 176 2.55 -20.92 -10.08
CA PHE A 176 3.95 -21.34 -10.17
C PHE A 176 4.11 -22.25 -11.39
N PRO A 177 5.17 -22.06 -12.22
CA PRO A 177 5.50 -23.03 -13.25
C PRO A 177 5.96 -24.32 -12.53
N ASP A 178 5.15 -25.37 -12.68
CA ASP A 178 5.31 -26.72 -12.12
C ASP A 178 5.12 -26.84 -10.61
N ASN A 179 3.88 -26.66 -10.16
CA ASN A 179 3.25 -27.66 -9.28
C ASN A 179 1.72 -27.58 -9.40
N GLU A 180 1.12 -28.73 -9.68
CA GLU A 180 -0.31 -28.98 -9.51
C GLU A 180 -0.77 -28.45 -8.15
N ASN A 181 -1.86 -27.68 -8.14
CA ASN A 181 -2.67 -27.38 -6.97
C ASN A 181 -1.95 -26.75 -5.77
N ALA A 182 -1.70 -25.45 -5.84
CA ALA A 182 -1.73 -24.60 -4.65
C ALA A 182 -2.84 -23.56 -4.81
N VAL A 183 -4.04 -23.91 -4.35
CA VAL A 183 -5.05 -22.92 -3.98
C VAL A 183 -4.60 -22.37 -2.62
N ILE A 184 -4.27 -21.08 -2.58
CA ILE A 184 -4.22 -20.28 -1.36
C ILE A 184 -5.02 -19.01 -1.63
#